data_AF-A0A8H2Y5M4-F1
#
_entry.id   AF-A0A8H2Y5M4-F1
#
_cell.length_a   1.000
_cell.length_b   1.000
_cell.length_c   1.000
_cell.angle_alpha   90.00
_cell.angle_beta   90.00
_cell.angle_gamma   90.00
#
_symmetry.space_group_name_H-M   'P 1'
#
loop_
_entity.id
_entity.type
_entity.pdbx_description
1 polymer ?
#
loop_
_entity_poly.entity_id
_entity_poly.type
_entity_poly.pdbx_seq_one_letter_code
_entity_poly.pdbx_strand_id
1 'polypeptide(L)'
;MSKEHSSSIPPRPTIKRSLTSIISKFSRKPSIRAPQRASSWDSNWQPSPGHPRTVGFASPEPRSKRSRASIEIVESGGSALSEAQDALTNDRRPVWTRILWTVPLEHNPAAQLVLSKIACREVVEGLSVLAIRRYLSTERGAFFCNVDRNASDNRALEVDWITFRDTQKTRDKTLQREVFRNEPALSVLVYVFRTSPDKRSIAIWRRKIDMPATIIRKNATALAAKRRELRATEAQCVIKI
;
A
#
# COMPACT_ATOMS: atom_id res chain seq x y z
N MET A 1 68.92 28.29 0.71
CA MET A 1 68.14 29.41 0.13
C MET A 1 67.39 28.86 -1.06
N SER A 2 66.11 28.56 -0.85
CA SER A 2 65.28 27.74 -1.74
C SER A 2 64.54 28.60 -2.76
N LYS A 3 64.53 28.16 -4.02
CA LYS A 3 63.76 28.75 -5.13
C LYS A 3 62.31 28.28 -5.05
N GLU A 4 61.38 29.15 -4.69
CA GLU A 4 59.95 28.87 -4.75
C GLU A 4 59.43 29.06 -6.19
N HIS A 5 58.76 28.02 -6.69
CA HIS A 5 58.09 27.97 -7.98
C HIS A 5 56.71 28.63 -7.87
N SER A 6 56.49 29.75 -8.56
CA SER A 6 55.16 30.31 -8.79
C SER A 6 54.54 29.67 -10.03
N SER A 7 53.64 28.70 -9.86
CA SER A 7 52.82 28.17 -10.96
C SER A 7 51.40 28.75 -10.89
N SER A 8 51.02 29.43 -11.97
CA SER A 8 49.71 30.02 -12.20
C SER A 8 48.63 28.95 -12.37
N ILE A 9 47.58 29.01 -11.54
CA ILE A 9 46.37 28.17 -11.67
C ILE A 9 45.47 28.78 -12.76
N PRO A 10 45.08 28.05 -13.81
CA PRO A 10 44.15 28.57 -14.81
C PRO A 10 42.72 28.66 -14.26
N PRO A 11 41.91 29.64 -14.69
CA PRO A 11 40.55 29.80 -14.21
C PRO A 11 39.63 28.67 -14.69
N ARG A 12 38.74 28.24 -13.80
CA ARG A 12 37.72 27.21 -14.03
C ARG A 12 36.74 27.64 -15.13
N PRO A 13 36.43 26.79 -16.13
CA PRO A 13 35.47 27.15 -17.17
C PRO A 13 34.06 27.30 -16.58
N THR A 14 33.46 28.47 -16.77
CA THR A 14 32.08 28.77 -16.36
C THR A 14 31.10 28.25 -17.41
N ILE A 15 30.51 27.08 -17.14
CA ILE A 15 29.41 26.55 -17.95
C ILE A 15 28.13 27.32 -17.55
N LYS A 16 27.85 28.42 -18.26
CA LYS A 16 26.50 29.01 -18.31
C LYS A 16 25.59 28.09 -19.11
N ARG A 17 25.03 27.05 -18.48
CA ARG A 17 23.89 26.31 -19.02
C ARG A 17 22.67 26.56 -18.13
N SER A 18 21.82 27.45 -18.64
CA SER A 18 20.45 27.67 -18.20
C SER A 18 19.73 26.33 -17.96
N LEU A 19 19.24 26.11 -16.74
CA LEU A 19 18.54 24.89 -16.32
C LEU A 19 17.05 24.87 -16.69
N THR A 20 16.55 25.81 -17.51
CA THR A 20 15.11 25.94 -17.80
C THR A 20 14.61 25.22 -19.06
N SER A 21 15.41 24.42 -19.78
CA SER A 21 14.96 23.83 -21.06
C SER A 21 14.80 22.31 -21.13
N ILE A 22 14.74 21.57 -20.01
CA ILE A 22 14.53 20.10 -20.04
C ILE A 22 13.16 19.67 -19.47
N ILE A 23 12.40 20.58 -18.85
CA ILE A 23 11.12 20.23 -18.21
C ILE A 23 9.92 20.25 -19.20
N SER A 24 10.06 20.81 -20.41
CA SER A 24 8.93 20.99 -21.34
C SER A 24 8.67 19.82 -22.31
N LYS A 25 9.39 18.69 -22.24
CA LYS A 25 9.15 17.52 -23.13
C LYS A 25 8.35 16.37 -22.51
N PHE A 26 7.73 16.56 -21.35
CA PHE A 26 6.73 15.63 -20.82
C PHE A 26 5.30 16.09 -21.14
N SER A 27 5.00 16.31 -22.43
CA SER A 27 3.61 16.23 -22.88
C SER A 27 3.23 14.75 -22.89
N ARG A 28 2.54 14.31 -21.83
CA ARG A 28 1.91 12.99 -21.78
C ARG A 28 0.94 12.92 -22.97
N LYS A 29 1.21 12.03 -23.93
CA LYS A 29 0.17 11.57 -24.86
C LYS A 29 -1.04 11.15 -24.02
N PRO A 30 -2.28 11.55 -24.37
CA PRO A 30 -3.46 11.13 -23.63
C PRO A 30 -3.58 9.62 -23.80
N SER A 31 -3.09 8.89 -22.80
CA SER A 31 -3.24 7.46 -22.70
C SER A 31 -4.73 7.14 -22.63
N ILE A 32 -5.13 6.13 -23.40
CA ILE A 32 -6.42 5.45 -23.35
C ILE A 32 -6.93 5.47 -21.90
N ARG A 33 -8.12 6.08 -21.69
CA ARG A 33 -8.76 6.25 -20.38
C ARG A 33 -8.58 4.99 -19.54
N ALA A 34 -7.59 4.99 -18.65
CA ALA A 34 -7.55 4.03 -17.56
C ALA A 34 -8.88 4.23 -16.81
N PRO A 35 -9.64 3.17 -16.50
CA PRO A 35 -10.92 3.32 -15.82
C PRO A 35 -10.69 4.20 -14.59
N GLN A 36 -11.40 5.33 -14.52
CA GLN A 36 -11.38 6.22 -13.37
C GLN A 36 -12.05 5.48 -12.22
N ARG A 37 -11.28 4.64 -11.52
CA ARG A 37 -11.68 4.16 -10.20
C ARG A 37 -11.27 5.25 -9.22
N ALA A 38 -12.27 5.83 -8.55
CA ALA A 38 -12.04 6.78 -7.47
C ALA A 38 -11.19 6.11 -6.38
N SER A 39 -10.01 6.65 -6.16
CA SER A 39 -9.15 6.30 -5.03
C SER A 39 -9.71 6.95 -3.77
N SER A 40 -9.56 6.31 -2.62
CA SER A 40 -9.88 6.93 -1.32
C SER A 40 -9.05 8.17 -1.03
N TRP A 41 -8.02 8.44 -1.83
CA TRP A 41 -7.15 9.59 -1.70
C TRP A 41 -7.38 10.68 -2.75
N ASP A 42 -8.38 10.54 -3.61
CA ASP A 42 -8.76 11.61 -4.54
C ASP A 42 -9.49 12.73 -3.78
N SER A 43 -9.27 14.00 -4.16
CA SER A 43 -9.82 15.17 -3.46
C SER A 43 -11.36 15.21 -3.40
N ASN A 44 -12.01 14.49 -4.31
CA ASN A 44 -13.46 14.39 -4.40
C ASN A 44 -13.98 13.03 -3.88
N TRP A 45 -13.15 12.29 -3.14
CA TRP A 45 -13.58 11.02 -2.56
C TRP A 45 -14.71 11.26 -1.55
N GLN A 46 -15.77 10.47 -1.67
CA GLN A 46 -16.83 10.39 -0.68
C GLN A 46 -17.02 8.93 -0.25
N PRO A 47 -17.39 8.68 1.01
CA PRO A 47 -17.78 7.36 1.47
C PRO A 47 -18.88 6.82 0.55
N SER A 48 -18.66 5.66 -0.06
CA SER A 48 -19.72 5.04 -0.86
C SER A 48 -20.79 4.50 0.08
N PRO A 49 -22.09 4.59 -0.27
CA PRO A 49 -23.20 4.18 0.60
C PRO A 49 -23.22 2.69 0.95
N GLY A 50 -22.36 1.87 0.31
CA GLY A 50 -22.19 0.45 0.60
C GLY A 50 -21.04 0.10 1.56
N HIS A 51 -20.41 1.07 2.24
CA HIS A 51 -19.33 0.84 3.20
C HIS A 51 -19.65 1.41 4.59
N PRO A 52 -19.20 0.76 5.69
CA PRO A 52 -18.37 -0.44 5.74
C PRO A 52 -19.13 -1.71 5.30
N ARG A 53 -18.43 -2.66 4.68
CA ARG A 53 -19.03 -3.91 4.17
C ARG A 53 -18.35 -5.14 4.75
N THR A 54 -19.10 -5.97 5.45
CA THR A 54 -18.62 -7.31 5.84
C THR A 54 -18.41 -8.17 4.60
N VAL A 55 -17.21 -8.72 4.47
CA VAL A 55 -16.87 -9.63 3.37
C VAL A 55 -17.27 -11.04 3.79
N GLY A 56 -18.36 -11.53 3.21
CA GLY A 56 -18.74 -12.93 3.34
C GLY A 56 -17.72 -13.84 2.66
N PHE A 57 -17.18 -14.79 3.42
CA PHE A 57 -16.44 -15.94 2.90
C PHE A 57 -17.27 -17.19 3.18
N ALA A 58 -17.62 -17.94 2.14
CA ALA A 58 -18.31 -19.21 2.30
C ALA A 58 -17.33 -20.21 2.92
N SER A 59 -17.36 -20.35 4.25
CA SER A 59 -16.76 -21.51 4.90
C SER A 59 -17.68 -22.71 4.64
N PRO A 60 -17.17 -23.84 4.14
CA PRO A 60 -17.97 -25.01 3.83
C PRO A 60 -18.46 -25.80 5.06
N GLU A 61 -18.04 -25.44 6.28
CA GLU A 61 -18.55 -26.10 7.49
C GLU A 61 -19.86 -25.47 7.98
N PRO A 62 -20.91 -26.29 8.26
CA PRO A 62 -22.09 -25.80 8.93
C PRO A 62 -21.66 -25.23 10.28
N ARG A 63 -21.98 -23.95 10.51
CA ARG A 63 -21.72 -23.23 11.77
C ARG A 63 -22.35 -24.01 12.93
N SER A 64 -21.58 -24.90 13.54
CA SER A 64 -21.94 -25.50 14.83
C SER A 64 -22.10 -24.35 15.82
N LYS A 65 -23.18 -24.37 16.60
CA LYS A 65 -23.56 -23.33 17.59
C LYS A 65 -22.56 -23.16 18.75
N ARG A 66 -21.34 -23.71 18.64
CA ARG A 66 -20.19 -23.52 19.53
C ARG A 66 -18.98 -22.87 18.83
N SER A 67 -19.19 -22.22 17.70
CA SER A 67 -18.13 -21.54 16.95
C SER A 67 -17.36 -20.56 17.84
N ARG A 68 -16.05 -20.80 18.03
CA ARG A 68 -15.08 -19.77 18.43
C ARG A 68 -15.38 -18.49 17.66
N ALA A 69 -15.29 -17.32 18.31
CA ALA A 69 -15.59 -16.03 17.71
C ALA A 69 -14.81 -15.87 16.39
N SER A 70 -15.48 -16.10 15.26
CA SER A 70 -14.88 -15.97 13.95
C SER A 70 -14.66 -14.49 13.69
N ILE A 71 -13.42 -14.08 13.48
CA ILE A 71 -13.10 -12.70 13.13
C ILE A 71 -13.62 -12.44 11.72
N GLU A 72 -14.55 -11.50 11.59
CA GLU A 72 -15.07 -11.05 10.31
C GLU A 72 -14.11 -10.04 9.66
N ILE A 73 -13.99 -10.05 8.34
CA ILE A 73 -13.20 -9.02 7.63
C ILE A 73 -14.17 -8.03 7.02
N VAL A 74 -13.92 -6.75 7.25
CA VAL A 74 -14.77 -5.65 6.85
C VAL A 74 -13.97 -4.72 5.95
N GLU A 75 -14.52 -4.39 4.79
CA GLU A 75 -13.95 -3.35 3.93
C GLU A 75 -14.49 -2.00 4.33
N SER A 76 -13.61 -1.14 4.85
CA SER A 76 -14.00 0.17 5.39
C SER A 76 -14.39 1.17 4.28
N GLY A 77 -14.00 0.88 3.04
CA GLY A 77 -14.28 1.71 1.87
C GLY A 77 -13.37 2.93 1.74
N GLY A 78 -12.27 2.98 2.48
CA GLY A 78 -11.38 4.15 2.61
C GLY A 78 -11.61 4.96 3.88
N SER A 79 -12.64 4.67 4.67
CA SER A 79 -12.93 5.41 5.90
C SER A 79 -11.82 5.24 6.95
N ALA A 80 -11.21 4.06 7.04
CA ALA A 80 -10.10 3.79 7.95
C ALA A 80 -8.81 4.55 7.58
N LEU A 81 -8.66 4.92 6.32
CA LEU A 81 -7.53 5.69 5.78
C LEU A 81 -7.73 7.21 5.85
N SER A 82 -8.97 7.69 5.96
CA SER A 82 -9.30 9.11 5.88
C SER A 82 -8.49 9.99 6.85
N GLU A 83 -8.33 9.54 8.10
CA GLU A 83 -7.56 10.27 9.11
C GLU A 83 -6.06 10.31 8.83
N ALA A 84 -5.55 9.34 8.06
CA ALA A 84 -4.14 9.25 7.69
C ALA A 84 -3.85 9.88 6.32
N GLN A 85 -4.85 10.47 5.64
CA GLN A 85 -4.69 10.95 4.26
C GLN A 85 -3.57 12.00 4.13
N ASP A 86 -3.51 12.98 5.06
CA ASP A 86 -2.45 14.00 5.08
C ASP A 86 -1.08 13.34 5.31
N ALA A 87 -0.96 12.51 6.35
CA ALA A 87 0.26 11.76 6.62
C ALA A 87 0.71 10.89 5.44
N LEU A 88 -0.22 10.27 4.70
CA LEU A 88 0.12 9.38 3.60
C LEU A 88 0.51 10.16 2.33
N THR A 89 -0.26 11.17 1.95
CA THR A 89 -0.22 11.74 0.58
C THR A 89 0.30 13.18 0.48
N ASN A 90 0.53 13.86 1.59
CA ASN A 90 0.99 15.25 1.58
C ASN A 90 2.35 15.38 0.87
N ASP A 91 2.40 16.23 -0.15
CA ASP A 91 3.56 16.41 -0.99
C ASP A 91 4.50 17.57 -0.58
N ARG A 92 4.03 18.42 0.34
CA ARG A 92 4.77 19.56 0.86
C ARG A 92 5.74 19.18 1.97
N ARG A 93 5.56 17.99 2.57
CA ARG A 93 6.40 17.48 3.65
C ARG A 93 7.21 16.26 3.23
N PRO A 94 8.49 16.16 3.65
CA PRO A 94 9.32 14.99 3.36
C PRO A 94 8.69 13.70 3.90
N VAL A 95 8.76 12.63 3.11
CA VAL A 95 8.14 11.32 3.44
C VAL A 95 8.62 10.78 4.79
N TRP A 96 9.91 10.87 5.09
CA TRP A 96 10.50 10.38 6.34
C TRP A 96 9.97 11.09 7.59
N THR A 97 9.35 12.27 7.45
CA THR A 97 8.68 12.99 8.57
C THR A 97 7.21 12.60 8.73
N ARG A 98 6.67 11.82 7.79
CA ARG A 98 5.26 11.47 7.70
C ARG A 98 4.99 9.98 7.85
N ILE A 99 5.88 9.14 7.34
CA ILE A 99 5.73 7.68 7.37
C ILE A 99 6.93 7.10 8.12
N LEU A 100 6.67 6.67 9.35
CA LEU A 100 7.68 6.22 10.30
C LEU A 100 7.73 4.69 10.34
N TRP A 101 8.67 4.12 9.59
CA TRP A 101 8.91 2.67 9.51
C TRP A 101 9.67 2.10 10.70
N THR A 102 10.39 2.95 11.42
CA THR A 102 11.36 2.55 12.45
C THR A 102 10.79 2.59 13.86
N VAL A 103 9.47 2.80 14.01
CA VAL A 103 8.83 2.78 15.33
C VAL A 103 8.80 1.34 15.84
N PRO A 104 9.49 1.04 16.97
CA PRO A 104 9.52 -0.32 17.51
C PRO A 104 8.11 -0.81 17.84
N LEU A 105 7.83 -2.06 17.49
CA LEU A 105 6.51 -2.66 17.71
C LEU A 105 6.23 -2.87 19.21
N GLU A 106 7.29 -3.04 19.99
CA GLU A 106 7.29 -3.21 21.45
C GLU A 106 6.65 -2.03 22.17
N HIS A 107 6.74 -0.83 21.58
CA HIS A 107 6.17 0.39 22.12
C HIS A 107 4.69 0.59 21.76
N ASN A 108 4.08 -0.35 21.03
CA ASN A 108 2.68 -0.24 20.61
C ASN A 108 1.91 -1.57 20.80
N PRO A 109 1.40 -1.82 22.02
CA PRO A 109 0.61 -3.02 22.32
C PRO A 109 -0.64 -3.18 21.43
N ALA A 110 -1.26 -2.07 21.01
CA ALA A 110 -2.41 -2.11 20.12
C ALA A 110 -2.03 -2.61 18.71
N ALA A 111 -0.88 -2.18 18.18
CA ALA A 111 -0.37 -2.70 16.91
C ALA A 111 0.01 -4.18 17.02
N GLN A 112 0.57 -4.62 18.15
CA GLN A 112 0.85 -6.05 18.40
C GLN A 112 -0.43 -6.88 18.40
N LEU A 113 -1.49 -6.39 19.05
CA LEU A 113 -2.79 -7.05 19.08
C LEU A 113 -3.34 -7.23 17.66
N VAL A 114 -3.33 -6.16 16.85
CA VAL A 114 -3.81 -6.22 15.46
C VAL A 114 -2.97 -7.15 14.60
N LEU A 115 -1.64 -7.13 14.74
CA LEU A 115 -0.76 -8.05 14.01
C LEU A 115 -0.98 -9.51 14.41
N SER A 116 -1.24 -9.77 15.70
CA SER A 116 -1.55 -11.11 16.21
C SER A 116 -2.89 -11.60 15.65
N LYS A 117 -3.88 -10.71 15.58
CA LYS A 117 -5.18 -10.95 14.94
C LYS A 117 -5.05 -11.29 13.45
N ILE A 118 -4.20 -10.56 12.72
CA ILE A 118 -3.90 -10.82 11.30
C ILE A 118 -3.25 -12.20 11.10
N ALA A 119 -2.53 -12.71 12.10
CA ALA A 119 -1.88 -14.01 12.04
C ALA A 119 -2.84 -15.20 12.33
N CYS A 120 -4.08 -14.94 12.78
CA CYS A 120 -5.07 -15.99 12.98
C CYS A 120 -5.43 -16.66 11.64
N ARG A 121 -5.58 -17.99 11.65
CA ARG A 121 -5.77 -18.79 10.44
C ARG A 121 -7.00 -18.36 9.63
N GLU A 122 -8.12 -18.11 10.30
CA GLU A 122 -9.38 -17.71 9.68
C GLU A 122 -9.24 -16.35 8.99
N VAL A 123 -8.51 -15.43 9.63
CA VAL A 123 -8.21 -14.10 9.08
C VAL A 123 -7.27 -14.21 7.88
N VAL A 124 -6.25 -15.05 7.96
CA VAL A 124 -5.35 -15.34 6.83
C VAL A 124 -6.15 -15.86 5.63
N GLU A 125 -7.01 -16.85 5.83
CA GLU A 125 -7.86 -17.41 4.77
C GLU A 125 -8.79 -16.35 4.16
N GLY A 126 -9.45 -15.54 5.00
CA GLY A 126 -10.33 -14.46 4.53
C GLY A 126 -9.58 -13.36 3.76
N LEU A 127 -8.45 -12.87 4.29
CA LEU A 127 -7.62 -11.86 3.63
C LEU A 127 -7.08 -12.39 2.30
N SER A 128 -6.77 -13.68 2.22
CA SER A 128 -6.32 -14.34 1.00
C SER A 128 -7.39 -14.32 -0.10
N VAL A 129 -8.62 -14.71 0.24
CA VAL A 129 -9.75 -14.67 -0.71
C VAL A 129 -10.03 -13.23 -1.15
N LEU A 130 -10.04 -12.29 -0.21
CA LEU A 130 -10.29 -10.89 -0.51
C LEU A 130 -9.20 -10.28 -1.39
N ALA A 131 -7.93 -10.58 -1.11
CA ALA A 131 -6.81 -10.09 -1.90
C ALA A 131 -6.89 -10.57 -3.35
N ILE A 132 -7.24 -11.83 -3.59
CA ILE A 132 -7.42 -12.34 -4.96
C ILE A 132 -8.56 -11.59 -5.66
N ARG A 133 -9.71 -11.42 -4.99
CA ARG A 133 -10.84 -10.65 -5.54
C ARG A 133 -10.41 -9.22 -5.91
N ARG A 134 -9.64 -8.56 -5.05
CA ARG A 134 -9.14 -7.21 -5.29
C ARG A 134 -8.10 -7.16 -6.39
N TYR A 135 -7.12 -8.06 -6.38
CA TYR A 135 -6.09 -8.15 -7.41
C TYR A 135 -6.67 -8.41 -8.81
N LEU A 136 -7.61 -9.35 -8.93
CA LEU A 136 -8.25 -9.67 -10.21
C LEU A 136 -9.11 -8.50 -10.73
N SER A 137 -9.80 -7.77 -9.83
CA SER A 137 -10.63 -6.63 -10.20
C SER A 137 -9.87 -5.30 -10.37
N THR A 138 -8.60 -5.25 -9.97
CA THR A 138 -7.78 -4.03 -10.01
C THR A 138 -6.38 -4.32 -10.55
N GLU A 139 -5.36 -4.08 -9.74
CA GLU A 139 -3.94 -4.29 -9.99
C GLU A 139 -3.26 -4.76 -8.69
N ARG A 140 -1.93 -4.81 -8.67
CA ARG A 140 -1.18 -5.10 -7.44
C ARG A 140 -1.54 -4.09 -6.36
N GLY A 141 -1.55 -4.55 -5.12
CA GLY A 141 -1.92 -3.74 -3.99
C GLY A 141 -1.60 -4.42 -2.67
N ALA A 142 -1.99 -3.76 -1.60
CA ALA A 142 -1.82 -4.21 -0.23
C ALA A 142 -3.01 -3.78 0.63
N PHE A 143 -3.26 -4.52 1.70
CA PHE A 143 -4.21 -4.08 2.70
C PHE A 143 -3.58 -3.07 3.65
N PHE A 144 -4.38 -2.10 4.08
CA PHE A 144 -4.06 -1.16 5.13
C PHE A 144 -5.06 -1.32 6.27
N CYS A 145 -4.56 -1.41 7.49
CA CYS A 145 -5.35 -1.57 8.70
C CYS A 145 -4.99 -0.45 9.69
N ASN A 146 -5.99 0.35 10.06
CA ASN A 146 -5.82 1.36 11.11
C ASN A 146 -5.85 0.67 12.48
N VAL A 147 -4.81 0.87 13.30
CA VAL A 147 -4.68 0.28 14.64
C VAL A 147 -5.84 0.69 15.54
N ASP A 148 -6.16 1.97 15.61
CA ASP A 148 -7.12 2.48 16.59
C ASP A 148 -8.55 1.95 16.30
N ARG A 149 -8.86 1.66 15.03
CA ARG A 149 -10.14 1.03 14.63
C ARG A 149 -10.21 -0.47 14.91
N ASN A 150 -9.07 -1.15 14.88
CA ASN A 150 -9.03 -2.61 14.94
C ASN A 150 -8.63 -3.15 16.32
N ALA A 151 -8.10 -2.29 17.21
CA ALA A 151 -7.65 -2.70 18.54
C ALA A 151 -8.81 -2.87 19.53
N SER A 152 -9.89 -2.11 19.38
CA SER A 152 -11.05 -2.18 20.28
C SER A 152 -12.04 -3.28 19.90
N ASP A 153 -12.14 -3.62 18.61
CA ASP A 153 -13.07 -4.64 18.13
C ASP A 153 -12.34 -5.98 17.95
N ASN A 154 -12.66 -6.96 18.79
CA ASN A 154 -12.10 -8.32 18.68
C ASN A 154 -12.83 -9.20 17.65
N ARG A 155 -13.98 -8.77 17.15
CA ARG A 155 -14.84 -9.54 16.24
C ARG A 155 -14.68 -9.16 14.78
N ALA A 156 -14.24 -7.95 14.46
CA ALA A 156 -14.07 -7.51 13.07
C ALA A 156 -12.68 -6.95 12.78
N LEU A 157 -12.11 -7.27 11.62
CA LEU A 157 -10.91 -6.67 11.07
C LEU A 157 -11.28 -5.75 9.91
N GLU A 158 -11.23 -4.44 10.14
CA GLU A 158 -11.39 -3.42 9.11
C GLU A 158 -10.11 -3.25 8.30
N VAL A 159 -10.24 -3.40 6.98
CA VAL A 159 -9.15 -3.25 6.02
C VAL A 159 -9.55 -2.39 4.83
N ASP A 160 -8.56 -1.73 4.22
CA ASP A 160 -8.70 -1.08 2.93
C ASP A 160 -7.65 -1.58 1.95
N TRP A 161 -8.05 -1.87 0.71
CA TRP A 161 -7.13 -2.25 -0.36
C TRP A 161 -6.58 -1.02 -1.07
N ILE A 162 -5.26 -0.81 -0.97
CA ILE A 162 -4.53 0.25 -1.66
C ILE A 162 -3.79 -0.33 -2.85
N THR A 163 -4.03 0.25 -4.03
CA THR A 163 -3.41 -0.17 -5.28
C THR A 163 -1.99 0.35 -5.42
N PHE A 164 -1.18 -0.26 -6.29
CA PHE A 164 0.16 0.21 -6.60
C PHE A 164 0.16 1.67 -7.07
N ARG A 165 -0.77 2.04 -7.97
CA ARG A 165 -0.95 3.43 -8.41
C ARG A 165 -1.21 4.37 -7.23
N ASP A 166 -2.05 3.95 -6.28
CA ASP A 166 -2.29 4.75 -5.09
C ASP A 166 -1.02 4.90 -4.26
N THR A 167 -0.24 3.82 -4.05
CA THR A 167 1.03 3.93 -3.30
C THR A 167 2.01 4.95 -3.90
N GLN A 168 1.95 5.22 -5.21
CA GLN A 168 2.78 6.27 -5.83
C GLN A 168 2.46 7.67 -5.27
N LYS A 169 1.21 7.94 -4.90
CA LYS A 169 0.79 9.20 -4.27
C LYS A 169 1.49 9.45 -2.93
N THR A 170 1.88 8.38 -2.23
CA THR A 170 2.56 8.51 -0.93
C THR A 170 3.99 9.05 -1.04
N ARG A 171 4.60 8.88 -2.22
CA ARG A 171 6.02 9.12 -2.51
C ARG A 171 7.00 8.29 -1.67
N ASP A 172 6.50 7.30 -0.91
CA ASP A 172 7.34 6.38 -0.14
C ASP A 172 7.90 5.27 -1.03
N LYS A 173 9.22 5.31 -1.23
CA LYS A 173 9.92 4.35 -2.11
C LYS A 173 9.91 2.93 -1.54
N THR A 174 9.88 2.77 -0.22
CA THR A 174 9.82 1.45 0.42
C THR A 174 8.48 0.80 0.13
N LEU A 175 7.38 1.50 0.43
CA LEU A 175 6.01 1.08 0.17
C LEU A 175 5.80 0.75 -1.31
N GLN A 176 6.18 1.66 -2.21
CA GLN A 176 6.03 1.47 -3.65
C GLN A 176 6.78 0.23 -4.13
N ARG A 177 8.04 0.07 -3.73
CA ARG A 177 8.86 -1.06 -4.13
C ARG A 177 8.29 -2.38 -3.63
N GLU A 178 7.82 -2.42 -2.39
CA GLU A 178 7.25 -3.63 -1.81
C GLU A 178 5.95 -4.03 -2.49
N VAL A 179 5.02 -3.09 -2.66
CA VAL A 179 3.74 -3.37 -3.35
C VAL A 179 3.97 -3.75 -4.81
N PHE A 180 4.92 -3.10 -5.49
CA PHE A 180 5.28 -3.45 -6.86
C PHE A 180 5.84 -4.88 -6.99
N ARG A 181 6.73 -5.27 -6.06
CA ARG A 181 7.41 -6.57 -6.07
C ARG A 181 6.57 -7.70 -5.51
N ASN A 182 5.52 -7.39 -4.73
CA ASN A 182 4.65 -8.41 -4.19
C ASN A 182 3.93 -9.15 -5.30
N GLU A 183 3.93 -10.47 -5.23
CA GLU A 183 3.17 -11.33 -6.13
C GLU A 183 1.91 -11.80 -5.38
N PRO A 184 0.71 -11.26 -5.68
CA PRO A 184 -0.52 -11.59 -4.94
C PRO A 184 -0.92 -13.06 -5.03
N ALA A 185 -0.38 -13.80 -6.00
CA ALA A 185 -0.54 -15.25 -6.11
C ALA A 185 0.32 -16.05 -5.12
N LEU A 186 1.31 -15.43 -4.47
CA LEU A 186 2.19 -16.06 -3.49
C LEU A 186 1.96 -15.50 -2.10
N SER A 187 1.75 -14.19 -1.99
CA SER A 187 1.62 -13.53 -0.71
C SER A 187 0.80 -12.25 -0.79
N VAL A 188 0.24 -11.88 0.34
CA VAL A 188 -0.49 -10.62 0.54
C VAL A 188 0.27 -9.76 1.54
N LEU A 189 0.44 -8.50 1.21
CA LEU A 189 0.98 -7.50 2.11
C LEU A 189 -0.14 -6.85 2.90
N VAL A 190 0.08 -6.74 4.20
CA VAL A 190 -0.79 -6.01 5.12
C VAL A 190 0.06 -5.00 5.87
N TYR A 191 -0.31 -3.73 5.76
CA TYR A 191 0.29 -2.64 6.49
C TYR A 191 -0.63 -2.25 7.64
N VAL A 192 -0.15 -2.41 8.86
CA VAL A 192 -0.82 -1.95 10.06
C VAL A 192 -0.24 -0.58 10.38
N PHE A 193 -1.08 0.44 10.54
CA PHE A 193 -0.60 1.79 10.81
C PHE A 193 -1.37 2.43 11.95
N ARG A 194 -0.70 3.34 12.66
CA ARG A 194 -1.33 4.20 13.65
C ARG A 194 -1.05 5.64 13.30
N THR A 195 -2.09 6.46 13.34
CA THR A 195 -1.98 7.89 13.08
C THR A 195 -1.58 8.62 14.35
N SER A 196 -0.68 9.59 14.21
CA SER A 196 -0.36 10.55 15.28
C SER A 196 -1.58 11.42 15.64
N PRO A 197 -1.67 11.94 16.87
CA PRO A 197 -2.81 12.75 17.30
C PRO A 197 -3.07 13.99 16.43
N ASP A 198 -2.03 14.60 15.87
CA ASP A 198 -2.12 15.75 14.98
C ASP A 198 -2.45 15.39 13.52
N LYS A 199 -2.58 14.08 13.23
CA LYS A 199 -2.90 13.51 11.91
C LYS A 199 -1.85 13.75 10.82
N ARG A 200 -0.65 14.21 11.21
CA ARG A 200 0.42 14.61 10.27
C ARG A 200 1.43 13.50 9.98
N SER A 201 1.45 12.47 10.80
CA SER A 201 2.36 11.33 10.64
C SER A 201 1.70 10.01 11.00
N ILE A 202 2.24 8.92 10.47
CA ILE A 202 1.87 7.56 10.83
C ILE A 202 3.10 6.77 11.26
N ALA A 203 2.92 5.92 12.27
CA ALA A 203 3.77 4.75 12.47
C ALA A 203 3.21 3.60 11.63
N ILE A 204 4.06 2.84 10.94
CA ILE A 204 3.61 1.76 10.05
C ILE A 204 4.45 0.49 10.26
N TRP A 205 3.75 -0.64 10.32
CA TRP A 205 4.33 -1.97 10.45
C TRP A 205 3.83 -2.85 9.30
N ARG A 206 4.70 -3.77 8.85
CA ARG A 206 4.44 -4.64 7.70
C ARG A 206 4.29 -6.09 8.13
N ARG A 207 3.23 -6.75 7.67
CA ARG A 207 3.07 -8.19 7.72
C ARG A 207 2.92 -8.74 6.31
N LYS A 208 3.69 -9.78 5.99
CA LYS A 208 3.51 -10.59 4.79
C LYS A 208 2.78 -11.86 5.17
N ILE A 209 1.70 -12.16 4.45
CA ILE A 209 0.88 -13.36 4.63
C ILE A 209 1.08 -14.25 3.41
N ASP A 210 1.54 -15.48 3.62
CA ASP A 210 1.66 -16.44 2.53
C ASP A 210 0.28 -16.98 2.13
N MET A 211 0.05 -17.10 0.82
CA MET A 211 -1.24 -17.56 0.30
C MET A 211 -1.45 -19.06 0.56
N PRO A 212 -2.59 -19.46 1.15
CA PRO A 212 -2.94 -20.86 1.29
C PRO A 212 -2.99 -21.56 -0.08
N ALA A 213 -2.32 -22.71 -0.19
CA ALA A 213 -2.21 -23.46 -1.46
C ALA A 213 -3.56 -23.82 -2.09
N THR A 214 -4.58 -24.08 -1.25
CA THR A 214 -5.95 -24.37 -1.70
C THR A 214 -6.57 -23.19 -2.46
N ILE A 215 -6.31 -21.97 -2.00
CA ILE A 215 -6.80 -20.73 -2.60
C ILE A 215 -6.04 -20.44 -3.91
N ILE A 216 -4.72 -20.64 -3.92
CA ILE A 216 -3.90 -20.50 -5.14
C ILE A 216 -4.41 -21.47 -6.22
N ARG A 217 -4.55 -22.75 -5.88
CA ARG A 217 -4.98 -23.80 -6.83
C ARG A 217 -6.35 -23.51 -7.42
N LYS A 218 -7.31 -23.07 -6.60
CA LYS A 218 -8.67 -22.70 -7.06
C LYS A 218 -8.67 -21.53 -8.06
N ASN A 219 -7.70 -20.63 -7.98
CA ASN A 219 -7.65 -19.41 -8.78
C ASN A 219 -6.50 -19.39 -9.81
N ALA A 220 -5.81 -20.51 -10.02
CA ALA A 220 -4.55 -20.56 -10.76
C ALA A 220 -4.66 -19.96 -12.18
N THR A 221 -5.71 -20.32 -12.93
CA THR A 221 -5.92 -19.83 -14.30
C THR A 221 -6.16 -18.32 -14.34
N ALA A 222 -7.00 -17.80 -13.46
CA ALA A 222 -7.31 -16.37 -13.37
C ALA A 222 -6.08 -15.56 -12.93
N LEU A 223 -5.33 -16.05 -11.95
CA LEU A 223 -4.09 -15.42 -11.48
C LEU A 223 -3.03 -15.38 -12.59
N ALA A 224 -2.86 -16.47 -13.34
CA ALA A 224 -1.93 -16.53 -14.46
C ALA A 224 -2.32 -15.54 -15.58
N ALA A 225 -3.60 -15.44 -15.91
CA ALA A 225 -4.10 -14.48 -16.89
C ALA A 225 -3.84 -13.03 -16.45
N LYS A 226 -4.22 -12.67 -15.22
CA LYS A 226 -4.02 -11.32 -14.67
C LYS A 226 -2.54 -10.95 -14.59
N ARG A 227 -1.67 -11.90 -14.25
CA ARG A 227 -0.22 -11.69 -14.23
C ARG A 227 0.33 -11.33 -15.61
N ARG A 228 -0.13 -11.99 -16.68
CA ARG A 228 0.29 -11.68 -18.06
C ARG A 228 -0.16 -10.28 -18.47
N GLU A 229 -1.40 -9.92 -18.16
CA GLU A 229 -1.97 -8.60 -18.40
C GLU A 229 -1.15 -7.49 -17.71
N LEU A 230 -0.87 -7.65 -16.41
CA LEU A 230 -0.12 -6.64 -15.66
C LEU A 230 1.34 -6.53 -16.10
N ARG A 231 2.00 -7.64 -16.46
CA ARG A 231 3.37 -7.57 -17.00
C ARG A 231 3.43 -6.76 -18.30
N ALA A 232 2.44 -6.91 -19.18
CA ALA A 232 2.36 -6.13 -20.42
C ALA A 232 2.16 -4.62 -20.13
N THR A 233 1.34 -4.30 -19.12
CA THR A 233 1.02 -2.92 -18.73
C THR A 233 2.18 -2.26 -17.98
N GLU A 234 2.82 -2.97 -17.04
CA GLU A 234 3.92 -2.47 -16.22
C GLU A 234 5.20 -2.29 -17.01
N ALA A 235 5.45 -3.11 -18.04
CA ALA A 235 6.55 -2.89 -18.98
C ALA A 235 6.47 -1.53 -19.69
N GLN A 236 5.26 -0.98 -19.86
CA GLN A 236 5.03 0.35 -20.44
C GLN A 236 5.13 1.46 -19.39
N CYS A 237 4.93 1.14 -18.11
CA CYS A 237 4.93 2.07 -16.98
C CYS A 237 6.25 2.10 -16.20
N VAL A 238 7.35 1.51 -16.71
CA VAL A 238 8.66 1.51 -16.02
C VAL A 238 9.19 2.94 -15.88
N ILE A 239 8.74 3.59 -14.80
CA ILE A 239 9.42 4.69 -14.16
C ILE A 239 10.68 4.07 -13.56
N LYS A 240 11.85 4.62 -13.90
CA LYS A 240 13.12 4.28 -13.25
C LYS A 240 12.97 4.55 -11.74
N ILE A 241 12.82 3.49 -10.94
CA ILE A 241 12.84 3.54 -9.47
C ILE A 241 14.27 3.74 -8.98
#